data_AF-A0A371MR88-F1
#
_entry.id   AF-A0A371MR88-F1
#
_cell.length_a   1.000
_cell.length_b   1.000
_cell.length_c   1.000
_cell.angle_alpha   90.00
_cell.angle_beta   90.00
_cell.angle_gamma   90.00
#
_symmetry.space_group_name_H-M   'P 1'
#
loop_
_entity.id
_entity.type
_entity.pdbx_description
1 polymer ?
#
loop_
_entity_poly.entity_id
_entity_poly.type
_entity_poly.pdbx_seq_one_letter_code
_entity_poly.pdbx_strand_id
1 'polypeptide(L)'
;VLATTITIWTFFALLQLTATTYGQSYWAYKMLHFGSFTTAPAVLLYGLSMGNARRWVNWKTTAVIVLLLSPVFVLLFTDPTPALFENPQLISFGAFSVIDHGNSLLYISYLSAFYIIATIGLSYIVYQTWSDQSLSPSQTAILVSAIFAPMLLSVAHTFSLLPFETPGT
;
A
#
# COMPACT_ATOMS: atom_id res chain seq x y z
N VAL A 1 2.52 -4.35 18.00
CA VAL A 1 1.69 -3.89 16.85
C VAL A 1 2.53 -3.82 15.58
N LEU A 2 3.52 -2.93 15.44
CA LEU A 2 4.35 -2.84 14.23
C LEU A 2 4.99 -4.19 13.83
N ALA A 3 5.63 -4.88 14.78
CA ALA A 3 6.20 -6.21 14.54
C ALA A 3 5.15 -7.21 14.03
N THR A 4 3.96 -7.23 14.66
CA THR A 4 2.84 -8.07 14.24
C THR A 4 2.39 -7.75 12.81
N THR A 5 2.26 -6.47 12.46
CA THR A 5 1.90 -6.03 11.11
C THR A 5 2.94 -6.46 10.08
N ILE A 6 4.23 -6.28 10.39
CA ILE A 6 5.33 -6.73 9.53
C ILE A 6 5.29 -8.24 9.37
N THR A 7 5.11 -9.01 10.45
CA THR A 7 5.00 -10.48 10.37
C THR A 7 3.85 -10.93 9.48
N ILE A 8 2.65 -10.33 9.64
CA ILE A 8 1.48 -10.65 8.83
C ILE A 8 1.75 -10.32 7.36
N TRP A 9 2.31 -9.14 7.09
CA TRP A 9 2.65 -8.70 5.74
C TRP A 9 3.69 -9.63 5.10
N THR A 10 4.79 -9.92 5.80
CA THR A 10 5.85 -10.82 5.33
C THR A 10 5.33 -12.22 5.08
N PHE A 11 4.43 -12.73 5.92
CA PHE A 11 3.80 -14.03 5.70
C PHE A 11 3.01 -14.08 4.39
N PHE A 12 2.15 -13.08 4.12
CA PHE A 12 1.41 -13.04 2.86
C PHE A 12 2.29 -12.77 1.64
N ALA A 13 3.35 -11.96 1.79
CA ALA A 13 4.33 -11.74 0.73
C ALA A 13 5.06 -13.05 0.38
N LEU A 14 5.47 -13.83 1.40
CA LEU A 14 6.06 -15.14 1.20
C LEU A 14 5.09 -16.09 0.51
N LEU A 15 3.84 -16.17 0.97
CA LEU A 15 2.80 -17.00 0.34
C LEU A 15 2.56 -16.63 -1.12
N GLN A 16 2.56 -15.34 -1.45
CA GLN A 16 2.38 -14.90 -2.82
C GLN A 16 3.56 -15.36 -3.71
N LEU A 17 4.80 -15.21 -3.21
CA LEU A 17 6.03 -15.52 -3.94
C LEU A 17 6.26 -17.03 -4.10
N THR A 18 5.79 -17.86 -3.16
CA THR A 18 5.95 -19.32 -3.20
C THR A 18 4.73 -20.05 -3.79
N ALA A 19 3.67 -19.32 -4.14
CA ALA A 19 2.49 -19.90 -4.76
C ALA A 19 2.82 -20.51 -6.14
N THR A 20 2.32 -21.72 -6.37
CA THR A 20 2.48 -22.44 -7.65
C THR A 20 1.27 -22.30 -8.56
N THR A 21 0.19 -21.67 -8.08
CA THR A 21 -1.04 -21.46 -8.82
C THR A 21 -1.46 -20.01 -8.74
N TYR A 22 -2.05 -19.51 -9.83
CA TYR A 22 -2.54 -18.13 -9.91
C TYR A 22 -3.51 -17.82 -8.77
N GLY A 23 -4.47 -18.70 -8.50
CA GLY A 23 -5.49 -18.48 -7.46
C GLY A 23 -4.90 -18.30 -6.06
N GLN A 24 -3.88 -19.06 -5.69
CA GLN A 24 -3.19 -18.92 -4.40
C GLN A 24 -2.39 -17.62 -4.33
N SER A 25 -1.61 -17.32 -5.37
CA SER A 25 -0.83 -16.08 -5.44
C SER A 25 -1.76 -14.87 -5.38
N TYR A 26 -2.87 -14.93 -6.12
CA TYR A 26 -3.86 -13.86 -6.18
C TYR A 26 -4.61 -13.67 -4.85
N TRP A 27 -4.91 -14.75 -4.14
CA TRP A 27 -5.49 -14.64 -2.80
C TRP A 27 -4.52 -13.96 -1.82
N ALA A 28 -3.24 -14.35 -1.83
CA ALA A 28 -2.22 -13.71 -0.98
C ALA A 28 -2.03 -12.23 -1.36
N TYR A 29 -2.03 -11.92 -2.66
CA TYR A 29 -2.02 -10.57 -3.19
C TYR A 29 -3.19 -9.72 -2.66
N LYS A 30 -4.42 -10.27 -2.63
CA LYS A 30 -5.59 -9.58 -2.06
C LYS A 30 -5.41 -9.28 -0.57
N MET A 31 -4.82 -10.21 0.19
CA MET A 31 -4.57 -9.99 1.62
C MET A 31 -3.51 -8.92 1.88
N LEU A 32 -2.47 -8.84 1.04
CA LEU A 32 -1.49 -7.73 1.10
C LEU A 32 -2.16 -6.38 0.80
N HIS A 33 -3.02 -6.34 -0.22
CA HIS A 33 -3.75 -5.14 -0.61
C HIS A 33 -4.80 -4.75 0.44
N PHE A 34 -5.38 -5.70 1.18
CA PHE A 34 -6.23 -5.42 2.34
C PHE A 34 -5.49 -4.60 3.40
N GLY A 35 -4.31 -5.08 3.80
CA GLY A 35 -3.47 -4.36 4.77
C GLY A 35 -3.07 -2.98 4.24
N SER A 36 -2.63 -2.92 2.99
CA SER A 36 -2.24 -1.67 2.33
C SER A 36 -3.41 -0.67 2.29
N PHE A 37 -4.59 -1.08 1.83
CA PHE A 37 -5.79 -0.25 1.68
C PHE A 37 -6.10 0.62 2.90
N THR A 38 -5.98 0.03 4.09
CA THR A 38 -6.28 0.74 5.35
C THR A 38 -5.15 1.65 5.83
N THR A 39 -3.92 1.43 5.35
CA THR A 39 -2.71 2.09 5.87
C THR A 39 -2.66 3.57 5.51
N ALA A 40 -2.80 3.97 4.24
CA ALA A 40 -2.72 5.39 3.88
C ALA A 40 -3.80 6.26 4.56
N PRO A 41 -5.09 5.85 4.59
CA PRO A 41 -6.11 6.53 5.40
C PRO A 41 -5.76 6.64 6.87
N ALA A 42 -5.27 5.56 7.48
CA ALA A 42 -4.91 5.54 8.89
C ALA A 42 -3.73 6.49 9.18
N VAL A 43 -2.71 6.50 8.32
CA VAL A 43 -1.56 7.41 8.43
C VAL A 43 -1.99 8.86 8.31
N LEU A 44 -2.86 9.19 7.35
CA LEU A 44 -3.41 10.53 7.21
C LEU A 44 -4.19 10.95 8.47
N LEU A 45 -5.14 10.11 8.93
CA LEU A 45 -5.96 10.42 10.10
C LEU A 45 -5.11 10.52 11.38
N TYR A 46 -4.11 9.66 11.52
CA TYR A 46 -3.14 9.73 12.61
C TYR A 46 -2.36 11.03 12.57
N GLY A 47 -1.79 11.39 11.42
CA GLY A 47 -1.10 12.68 11.24
C GLY A 47 -2.00 13.84 11.64
N LEU A 48 -3.21 13.92 11.06
CA LEU A 48 -4.16 14.98 11.39
C LEU A 48 -4.50 15.05 12.88
N SER A 49 -4.50 13.92 13.59
CA SER A 49 -4.81 13.86 15.02
C SER A 49 -3.75 14.49 15.92
N MET A 50 -2.51 14.61 15.43
CA MET A 50 -1.35 15.10 16.21
C MET A 50 -1.29 16.63 16.35
N GLY A 51 -2.09 17.37 15.58
CA GLY A 51 -2.01 18.83 15.55
C GLY A 51 -3.37 19.52 15.54
N ASN A 52 -3.36 20.81 15.19
CA ASN A 52 -4.57 21.63 15.11
C ASN A 52 -5.58 21.14 14.05
N ALA A 53 -5.15 20.25 13.16
CA ALA A 53 -6.02 19.60 12.18
C ALA A 53 -6.89 18.48 12.76
N ARG A 54 -6.80 18.17 14.07
CA ARG A 54 -7.56 17.10 14.72
C ARG A 54 -9.07 17.19 14.52
N ARG A 55 -9.62 18.40 14.33
CA ARG A 55 -11.05 18.61 14.01
C ARG A 55 -11.52 17.85 12.75
N TRP A 56 -10.60 17.56 11.83
CA TRP A 56 -10.88 16.79 10.62
C TRP A 56 -10.95 15.28 10.88
N VAL A 57 -10.47 14.79 12.02
CA VAL A 57 -10.57 13.38 12.43
C VAL A 57 -11.94 13.15 13.05
N ASN A 58 -12.94 13.03 12.18
CA ASN A 58 -14.32 12.77 12.57
C ASN A 58 -14.96 11.75 11.63
N TRP A 59 -16.10 11.19 12.06
CA TRP A 59 -16.83 10.17 11.31
C TRP A 59 -17.14 10.58 9.87
N LYS A 60 -17.43 11.86 9.60
CA LYS A 60 -17.76 12.31 8.24
C LYS A 60 -16.54 12.20 7.33
N THR A 61 -15.38 12.68 7.77
CA THR A 61 -14.13 12.57 6.99
C THR A 61 -13.73 11.12 6.80
N THR A 62 -13.80 10.29 7.85
CA THR A 62 -13.51 8.86 7.75
C THR A 62 -14.44 8.16 6.78
N ALA A 63 -15.75 8.44 6.84
CA ALA A 63 -16.73 7.86 5.92
C ALA A 63 -16.44 8.27 4.47
N VAL A 64 -16.10 9.54 4.21
CA VAL A 64 -15.74 10.00 2.87
C VAL A 64 -14.50 9.25 2.34
N ILE A 65 -13.45 9.11 3.16
CA ILE A 65 -12.23 8.39 2.75
C ILE A 65 -12.55 6.92 2.45
N VAL A 66 -13.32 6.25 3.33
CA VAL A 66 -13.73 4.85 3.12
C VAL A 66 -14.53 4.71 1.84
N LEU A 67 -15.56 5.54 1.64
CA LEU A 67 -16.43 5.49 0.46
C LEU A 67 -15.68 5.77 -0.85
N LEU A 68 -14.69 6.68 -0.84
CA LEU A 68 -13.89 6.98 -2.02
C LEU A 68 -12.98 5.81 -2.43
N LEU A 69 -12.46 5.07 -1.45
CA LEU A 69 -11.52 3.97 -1.71
C LEU A 69 -12.24 2.62 -1.92
N SER A 70 -13.44 2.44 -1.33
CA SER A 70 -14.21 1.18 -1.37
C SER A 70 -14.44 0.60 -2.78
N PRO A 71 -14.77 1.36 -3.84
CA PRO A 71 -15.09 0.77 -5.14
C PRO A 71 -13.95 -0.06 -5.74
N VAL A 72 -12.73 0.46 -5.70
CA VAL A 72 -11.53 -0.26 -6.20
C VAL A 72 -11.24 -1.48 -5.33
N PHE A 73 -11.46 -1.34 -4.03
CA PHE A 73 -11.30 -2.44 -3.09
C PHE A 73 -12.33 -3.55 -3.32
N VAL A 74 -13.59 -3.22 -3.55
CA VAL A 74 -14.64 -4.20 -3.88
C VAL A 74 -14.29 -4.92 -5.17
N LEU A 75 -13.93 -4.16 -6.23
CA LEU A 75 -13.51 -4.74 -7.52
C LEU A 75 -12.35 -5.72 -7.35
N LEU A 76 -11.35 -5.38 -6.53
CA LEU A 76 -10.22 -6.26 -6.26
C LEU A 76 -10.65 -7.60 -5.62
N PHE A 77 -11.72 -7.62 -4.84
CA PHE A 77 -12.17 -8.84 -4.17
C PHE A 77 -13.22 -9.63 -4.96
N THR A 78 -13.98 -8.98 -5.83
CA THR A 78 -15.07 -9.60 -6.60
C THR A 78 -14.64 -9.99 -8.01
N ASP A 79 -14.22 -9.02 -8.81
CA ASP A 79 -13.85 -9.22 -10.21
C ASP A 79 -12.91 -8.08 -10.67
N PRO A 80 -11.58 -8.33 -10.66
CA PRO A 80 -10.59 -7.32 -10.98
C PRO A 80 -10.37 -7.14 -12.48
N THR A 81 -10.89 -8.03 -13.33
CA THR A 81 -10.55 -8.06 -14.77
C THR A 81 -11.78 -7.68 -15.60
N PRO A 82 -11.66 -6.77 -16.59
CA PRO A 82 -10.48 -5.99 -16.97
C PRO A 82 -10.34 -4.68 -16.17
N ALA A 83 -11.23 -4.44 -15.20
CA ALA A 83 -11.41 -3.12 -14.58
C ALA A 83 -10.16 -2.60 -13.84
N LEU A 84 -9.38 -3.49 -13.23
CA LEU A 84 -8.15 -3.18 -12.51
C LEU A 84 -6.92 -3.75 -13.23
N PHE A 85 -6.99 -5.01 -13.64
CA PHE A 85 -5.89 -5.74 -14.26
C PHE A 85 -6.22 -6.19 -15.68
N GLU A 86 -5.23 -6.11 -16.55
CA GLU A 86 -5.32 -6.61 -17.92
C GLU A 86 -4.55 -7.93 -18.03
N ASN A 87 -5.23 -8.99 -18.49
CA ASN A 87 -4.67 -10.32 -18.74
C ASN A 87 -3.75 -10.85 -17.63
N PRO A 88 -4.20 -10.94 -16.37
CA PRO A 88 -3.33 -11.35 -15.27
C PRO A 88 -2.90 -12.81 -15.41
N GLN A 89 -1.60 -13.07 -15.33
CA GLN A 89 -1.02 -14.41 -15.42
C GLN A 89 0.01 -14.63 -14.32
N LEU A 90 0.21 -15.88 -13.91
CA LEU A 90 1.30 -16.23 -13.00
C LEU A 90 2.53 -16.58 -13.85
N ILE A 91 3.59 -15.81 -13.73
CA ILE A 91 4.88 -16.08 -14.36
C ILE A 91 5.88 -16.54 -13.31
N SER A 92 6.74 -17.49 -13.67
CA SER A 92 7.81 -17.97 -12.80
C SER A 92 9.09 -17.17 -13.05
N PHE A 93 9.76 -16.77 -11.97
CA PHE A 93 11.06 -16.10 -11.96
C PHE A 93 11.98 -16.85 -11.00
N GLY A 94 12.89 -17.67 -11.54
CA GLY A 94 13.76 -18.53 -10.73
C GLY A 94 12.97 -19.48 -9.85
N ALA A 95 13.13 -19.36 -8.53
CA ALA A 95 12.42 -20.17 -7.53
C ALA A 95 11.08 -19.55 -7.06
N PHE A 96 10.70 -18.40 -7.59
CA PHE A 96 9.51 -17.64 -7.18
C PHE A 96 8.52 -17.51 -8.32
N SER A 97 7.29 -17.14 -7.98
CA SER A 97 6.27 -16.77 -8.96
C SER A 97 5.75 -15.37 -8.67
N VAL A 98 5.50 -14.60 -9.73
CA VAL A 98 4.92 -13.26 -9.65
C VAL A 98 3.69 -13.19 -10.56
N ILE A 99 2.71 -12.39 -10.14
CA ILE A 99 1.54 -12.10 -10.95
C ILE A 99 1.95 -11.00 -11.92
N ASP A 100 2.06 -11.34 -13.20
CA ASP A 100 2.22 -10.38 -14.27
C ASP A 100 0.84 -9.92 -14.75
N HIS A 101 0.67 -8.61 -14.91
CA HIS A 101 -0.57 -8.03 -15.38
C HIS A 101 -0.36 -6.62 -15.92
N GLY A 102 -1.13 -6.24 -16.93
CA GLY A 102 -1.27 -4.84 -17.29
C GLY A 102 -2.02 -4.07 -16.20
N ASN A 103 -1.68 -2.79 -16.03
CA ASN A 103 -2.33 -1.90 -15.07
C ASN A 103 -3.33 -1.01 -15.81
N SER A 104 -4.62 -1.15 -15.51
CA SER A 104 -5.64 -0.23 -16.02
C SER A 104 -5.41 1.19 -15.49
N LEU A 105 -5.94 2.19 -16.20
CA LEU A 105 -5.93 3.58 -15.74
C LEU A 105 -6.60 3.76 -14.36
N LEU A 106 -7.64 2.97 -14.07
CA LEU A 106 -8.34 2.98 -12.80
C LEU A 106 -7.41 2.53 -11.66
N TYR A 107 -6.68 1.43 -11.87
CA TYR A 107 -5.72 0.91 -10.89
C TYR A 107 -4.56 1.89 -10.65
N ILE A 108 -4.01 2.50 -11.71
CA ILE A 108 -2.95 3.51 -11.60
C ILE A 108 -3.45 4.76 -10.84
N SER A 109 -4.66 5.23 -11.16
CA SER A 109 -5.26 6.40 -10.51
C SER A 109 -5.48 6.14 -9.02
N TYR A 110 -5.97 4.96 -8.67
CA TYR A 110 -6.13 4.51 -7.30
C TYR A 110 -4.80 4.48 -6.54
N LEU A 111 -3.77 3.82 -7.12
CA LEU A 111 -2.46 3.70 -6.49
C LEU A 111 -1.81 5.08 -6.30
N SER A 112 -1.97 5.97 -7.28
CA SER A 112 -1.50 7.36 -7.20
C SER A 112 -2.19 8.14 -6.09
N ALA A 113 -3.52 8.05 -5.99
CA ALA A 113 -4.28 8.70 -4.92
C ALA A 113 -3.84 8.17 -3.53
N PHE A 114 -3.64 6.85 -3.43
CA PHE A 114 -3.14 6.21 -2.22
C PHE A 114 -1.77 6.76 -1.80
N TYR A 115 -0.83 6.88 -2.73
CA TYR A 115 0.49 7.44 -2.43
C TYR A 115 0.46 8.92 -2.07
N ILE A 116 -0.38 9.71 -2.72
CA ILE A 116 -0.58 11.12 -2.37
C ILE A 116 -1.10 11.25 -0.94
N ILE A 117 -2.13 10.48 -0.57
CA ILE A 117 -2.71 10.48 0.78
C ILE A 117 -1.66 10.11 1.84
N ALA A 118 -0.93 9.01 1.60
CA ALA A 118 0.12 8.55 2.51
C ALA A 118 1.24 9.59 2.64
N THR A 119 1.65 10.21 1.53
CA THR A 119 2.70 11.25 1.52
C THR A 119 2.26 12.46 2.33
N ILE A 120 1.04 12.97 2.11
CA ILE A 120 0.50 14.09 2.89
C ILE A 120 0.47 13.75 4.39
N GLY A 121 -0.01 12.55 4.75
CA GLY A 121 -0.04 12.09 6.14
C GLY A 121 1.35 12.03 6.77
N LEU A 122 2.32 11.42 6.09
CA LEU A 122 3.71 11.33 6.54
C LEU A 122 4.37 12.70 6.66
N SER A 123 4.22 13.57 5.66
CA SER A 123 4.75 14.93 5.69
C SER A 123 4.17 15.73 6.85
N TYR A 124 2.88 15.56 7.16
CA TYR A 124 2.25 16.22 8.31
C TYR A 124 2.78 15.69 9.64
N ILE A 125 3.00 14.37 9.77
CA ILE A 125 3.63 13.79 10.97
C ILE A 125 5.04 14.38 11.17
N VAL A 126 5.86 14.42 10.12
CA VAL A 126 7.21 14.99 10.18
C VAL A 126 7.16 16.47 10.59
N TYR A 127 6.29 17.25 9.95
CA TYR A 127 6.08 18.65 10.28
C TYR A 127 5.70 18.85 11.75
N GLN A 128 4.76 18.05 12.26
CA GLN A 128 4.29 18.16 13.63
C GLN A 128 5.38 17.76 14.63
N THR A 129 6.14 16.69 14.37
CA THR A 129 7.28 16.28 15.19
C THR A 129 8.36 17.35 15.29
N TRP A 130 8.58 18.13 14.23
CA TRP A 130 9.53 19.24 14.25
C TRP A 130 8.98 20.49 14.94
N SER A 131 7.66 20.67 14.89
CA SER A 131 6.99 21.84 15.46
C SER A 131 6.65 21.68 16.95
N ASP A 132 6.51 20.45 17.43
CA ASP A 132 6.14 20.12 18.81
C ASP A 132 7.19 19.21 19.46
N GLN A 133 7.96 19.78 20.40
CA GLN A 133 9.05 19.09 21.09
C GLN A 133 8.59 17.96 22.02
N SER A 134 7.28 17.84 22.30
CA SER A 134 6.75 16.71 23.07
C SER A 134 6.72 15.39 22.28
N LEU A 135 6.82 15.45 20.95
CA LEU A 135 6.83 14.29 20.08
C LEU A 135 8.26 13.76 19.89
N SER A 136 8.42 12.43 19.90
CA SER A 136 9.73 11.79 19.79
C SER A 136 10.23 11.77 18.32
N PRO A 137 11.38 12.38 18.01
CA PRO A 137 11.97 12.32 16.67
C PRO A 137 12.39 10.91 16.27
N SER A 138 12.85 10.10 17.22
CA SER A 138 13.29 8.72 16.95
C SER A 138 12.10 7.81 16.58
N GLN A 139 10.97 7.92 17.29
CA GLN A 139 9.75 7.19 16.94
C GLN A 139 9.23 7.61 15.56
N THR A 140 9.30 8.91 15.25
CA THR A 140 8.91 9.43 13.93
C THR A 140 9.81 8.90 12.82
N ALA A 141 11.13 8.87 13.01
CA ALA A 141 12.07 8.35 12.03
C ALA A 141 11.81 6.86 11.72
N ILE A 142 11.51 6.06 12.75
CA ILE A 142 11.15 4.65 12.59
C ILE A 142 9.83 4.51 11.82
N LEU A 143 8.79 5.26 12.22
CA LEU A 143 7.47 5.20 11.61
C LEU A 143 7.50 5.60 10.13
N VAL A 144 8.13 6.74 9.81
CA VAL A 144 8.23 7.26 8.45
C VAL A 144 8.99 6.27 7.57
N SER A 145 10.13 5.75 8.03
CA SER A 145 10.91 4.78 7.26
C SER A 145 10.13 3.48 7.00
N ALA A 146 9.42 2.98 8.02
CA ALA A 146 8.63 1.75 7.91
C ALA A 146 7.47 1.86 6.91
N ILE A 147 6.88 3.04 6.74
CA ILE A 147 5.80 3.28 5.78
C ILE A 147 6.35 3.62 4.39
N PHE A 148 7.39 4.46 4.32
CA PHE A 148 7.90 4.99 3.06
C PHE A 148 8.70 3.96 2.25
N ALA A 149 9.47 3.08 2.91
CA ALA A 149 10.27 2.06 2.23
C ALA A 149 9.44 1.11 1.33
N PRO A 150 8.34 0.48 1.82
CA PRO A 150 7.51 -0.37 0.96
C PRO A 150 6.76 0.42 -0.13
N MET A 151 6.40 1.69 0.13
CA MET A 151 5.82 2.55 -0.92
C MET A 151 6.81 2.80 -2.06
N LEU A 152 8.05 3.16 -1.74
CA LEU A 152 9.13 3.36 -2.71
C LEU A 152 9.39 2.09 -3.53
N LEU A 153 9.45 0.93 -2.86
CA LEU A 153 9.65 -0.35 -3.53
C LEU A 153 8.51 -0.65 -4.51
N SER A 154 7.27 -0.39 -4.10
CA SER A 154 6.08 -0.60 -4.95
C SER A 154 6.05 0.36 -6.15
N VAL A 155 6.44 1.63 -5.97
CA VAL A 155 6.62 2.59 -7.09
C VAL A 155 7.71 2.10 -8.03
N ALA A 156 8.88 1.74 -7.49
CA ALA A 156 10.00 1.29 -8.30
C ALA A 156 9.66 0.03 -9.12
N HIS A 157 8.88 -0.89 -8.55
CA HIS A 157 8.36 -2.06 -9.27
C HIS A 157 7.35 -1.67 -10.35
N THR A 158 6.39 -0.80 -10.04
CA THR A 158 5.33 -0.39 -10.97
C THR A 158 5.87 0.34 -12.20
N PHE A 159 6.94 1.11 -12.04
CA PHE A 159 7.59 1.86 -13.13
C PHE A 159 8.81 1.13 -13.71
N SER A 160 9.02 -0.14 -13.37
CA SER A 160 10.18 -0.93 -13.83
C SER A 160 11.53 -0.25 -13.58
N LEU A 161 11.63 0.52 -12.49
CA LEU A 161 12.84 1.23 -12.06
C LEU A 161 13.78 0.35 -11.23
N LEU A 162 13.35 -0.86 -10.85
CA LEU A 162 14.19 -1.81 -10.14
C LEU A 162 15.13 -2.52 -11.13
N PRO A 163 16.42 -2.68 -10.80
CA PRO A 163 17.42 -3.30 -11.67
C PRO A 163 17.30 -4.84 -11.72
N PHE A 164 16.14 -5.40 -11.35
CA PHE A 164 15.89 -6.83 -11.49
C PHE A 164 15.61 -7.10 -12.97
N GLU A 165 16.65 -7.51 -13.67
CA GLU A 165 16.60 -7.96 -15.05
C GLU A 165 15.44 -8.95 -15.25
N THR A 166 14.61 -8.67 -16.24
CA THR A 166 13.78 -9.69 -16.89
C THR A 166 14.70 -10.83 -17.37
N PRO A 167 14.56 -12.08 -16.90
CA PRO A 167 15.27 -13.19 -17.53
C PRO A 167 14.62 -13.40 -18.89
N GLY A 168 15.29 -12.95 -19.95
CA GLY A 168 14.76 -12.99 -21.32
C GLY A 168 15.38 -12.04 -22.34
N THR A 169 16.33 -11.18 -21.96
CA THR A 169 17.28 -10.52 -22.88
C THR A 169 18.69 -10.96 -22.57
#